data_AF-A0A848WIP5-F1
#
_entry.id   AF-A0A848WIP5-F1
#
_cell.length_a   1.000
_cell.length_b   1.000
_cell.length_c   1.000
_cell.angle_alpha   90.00
_cell.angle_beta   90.00
_cell.angle_gamma   90.00
#
_symmetry.space_group_name_H-M   'P 1'
#
loop_
_entity.id
_entity.type
_entity.pdbx_description
1 polymer ?
#
loop_
_entity_poly.entity_id
_entity_poly.type
_entity_poly.pdbx_seq_one_letter_code
_entity_poly.pdbx_strand_id
1 'polypeptide(L)'
;DLMIFNSLLAHGVRPNFSDGRVRMAQYISMYPADHDNAEERTERVRLWREMEPPNRPDFPGDPRGWEKANNGGPAKLSPLGRKLLGLDDW
;
A
#
# COMPACT_ATOMS: atom_id res chain seq x y z
N ASP A 1 -3.52 -9.52 15.11
CA ASP A 1 -4.65 -10.14 14.38
C ASP A 1 -4.63 -9.77 12.92
N LEU A 2 -5.26 -10.60 12.10
CA LEU A 2 -5.47 -10.42 10.66
C LEU A 2 -6.93 -10.70 10.35
N MET A 3 -7.58 -9.81 9.60
CA MET A 3 -8.94 -9.99 9.10
C MET A 3 -8.89 -9.97 7.57
N ILE A 4 -9.38 -11.05 6.96
CA ILE A 4 -9.53 -11.18 5.50
C ILE A 4 -11.01 -11.32 5.20
N PHE A 5 -11.50 -10.58 4.22
CA PHE A 5 -12.88 -10.67 3.75
C PHE A 5 -12.92 -10.61 2.23
N ASN A 6 -13.97 -11.19 1.66
CA ASN A 6 -14.23 -11.13 0.23
C ASN A 6 -14.65 -9.70 -0.17
N SER A 7 -14.21 -9.23 -1.35
CA SER A 7 -14.51 -7.87 -1.83
C SER A 7 -16.00 -7.57 -2.00
N LEU A 8 -16.85 -8.59 -2.18
CA LEU A 8 -18.30 -8.47 -2.28
C LEU A 8 -19.01 -8.51 -0.91
N LEU A 9 -18.29 -8.75 0.18
CA LEU A 9 -18.88 -8.72 1.52
C LEU A 9 -19.28 -7.28 1.86
N ALA A 10 -20.55 -7.06 2.21
CA ALA A 10 -20.98 -5.78 2.74
C ALA A 10 -20.20 -5.47 4.03
N HIS A 11 -19.47 -4.36 4.05
CA HIS A 11 -18.64 -3.96 5.17
C HIS A 11 -18.71 -2.45 5.39
N GLY A 12 -18.39 -2.04 6.61
CA GLY A 12 -18.39 -0.63 7.01
C GLY A 12 -17.69 -0.45 8.35
N VAL A 13 -17.43 0.80 8.70
CA VAL A 13 -16.72 1.15 9.93
C VAL A 13 -17.71 1.78 10.91
N ARG A 14 -17.88 1.16 12.09
CA ARG A 14 -18.70 1.72 13.17
C ARG A 14 -17.98 2.95 13.80
N PRO A 15 -18.73 3.96 14.30
CA PRO A 15 -18.15 5.04 15.10
C PRO A 15 -17.22 4.52 16.19
N ASN A 16 -16.10 5.23 16.39
CA ASN A 16 -15.12 4.90 17.43
C ASN A 16 -15.53 5.59 18.74
N PHE A 17 -15.85 4.80 19.77
CA PHE A 17 -16.19 5.30 21.12
C PHE A 17 -15.10 5.00 22.15
N SER A 18 -13.90 4.61 21.70
CA SER A 18 -12.80 4.27 22.60
C SER A 18 -12.28 5.53 23.30
N ASP A 19 -12.18 5.51 24.63
CA ASP A 19 -11.53 6.55 25.41
C ASP A 19 -10.05 6.20 25.62
N GLY A 20 -9.16 7.16 25.37
CA GLY A 20 -7.71 6.99 25.55
C GLY A 20 -7.04 5.90 24.70
N ARG A 21 -7.68 5.38 23.64
CA ARG A 21 -7.13 4.30 22.80
C ARG A 21 -7.27 4.58 21.31
N VAL A 22 -6.23 4.27 20.56
CA VAL A 22 -6.21 4.36 19.09
C VAL A 22 -6.74 3.07 18.47
N ARG A 23 -7.63 3.22 17.46
CA ARG A 23 -8.02 2.12 16.57
C ARG A 23 -7.28 2.28 15.26
N MET A 24 -6.27 1.45 15.03
CA MET A 24 -5.43 1.47 13.84
C MET A 24 -5.52 0.12 13.12
N ALA A 25 -5.56 0.16 11.79
CA ALA A 25 -5.44 -1.00 10.93
C ALA A 25 -4.56 -0.63 9.74
N GLN A 26 -3.75 -1.58 9.28
CA GLN A 26 -3.05 -1.50 8.01
C GLN A 26 -3.84 -2.30 6.98
N TYR A 27 -4.24 -1.65 5.89
CA TYR A 27 -4.90 -2.34 4.78
C TYR A 27 -3.86 -3.00 3.89
N ILE A 28 -4.04 -4.28 3.62
CA ILE A 28 -3.27 -5.05 2.64
C ILE A 28 -4.30 -5.65 1.68
N SER A 29 -4.33 -5.16 0.43
CA SER A 29 -5.21 -5.70 -0.60
C SER A 29 -4.60 -6.97 -1.20
N MET A 30 -5.46 -7.94 -1.53
CA MET A 30 -5.09 -9.10 -2.33
C MET A 30 -5.53 -8.83 -3.77
N TYR A 31 -4.61 -8.24 -4.54
CA TYR A 31 -4.81 -7.96 -5.96
C TYR A 31 -3.70 -8.66 -6.74
N PRO A 32 -4.00 -9.75 -7.48
CA PRO A 32 -2.99 -10.43 -8.30
C PRO A 32 -2.33 -9.44 -9.26
N ALA A 33 -1.01 -9.44 -9.30
CA ALA A 33 -0.28 -8.60 -10.24
C ALA A 33 -0.54 -9.10 -11.67
N ASP A 34 -0.87 -8.18 -12.57
CA ASP A 34 -0.87 -8.45 -14.00
C ASP A 34 0.56 -8.32 -14.53
N HIS A 35 1.16 -9.45 -14.90
CA HIS A 35 2.55 -9.51 -15.35
C HIS A 35 2.75 -8.89 -16.74
N ASP A 36 1.72 -8.94 -17.59
CA ASP A 36 1.80 -8.44 -18.96
C ASP A 36 1.56 -6.91 -19.01
N ASN A 37 1.03 -6.34 -17.93
CA ASN A 37 0.84 -4.89 -17.79
C ASN A 37 2.15 -4.17 -17.37
N ALA A 38 3.01 -3.92 -18.35
CA ALA A 38 4.29 -3.24 -18.14
C ALA A 38 4.15 -1.82 -17.55
N GLU A 39 3.08 -1.09 -17.88
CA GLU A 39 2.83 0.26 -17.37
C GLU A 39 2.52 0.23 -15.87
N GLU A 40 1.60 -0.65 -15.44
CA GLU A 40 1.24 -0.79 -14.04
C GLU A 40 2.43 -1.27 -13.20
N ARG A 41 3.21 -2.22 -13.73
CA ARG A 41 4.45 -2.67 -13.08
C ARG A 41 5.44 -1.52 -12.91
N THR A 42 5.67 -0.73 -13.95
CA THR A 42 6.59 0.41 -13.92
C THR A 42 6.14 1.45 -12.90
N GLU A 43 4.85 1.75 -12.86
CA GLU A 43 4.29 2.69 -11.89
C GLU A 43 4.46 2.17 -10.46
N ARG A 44 4.10 0.91 -10.18
CA ARG A 44 4.27 0.30 -8.85
C ARG A 44 5.73 0.35 -8.36
N VAL A 45 6.69 0.08 -9.24
CA VAL A 45 8.13 0.19 -8.91
C VAL A 45 8.51 1.65 -8.64
N ARG A 46 8.01 2.62 -9.41
CA ARG A 46 8.24 4.05 -9.19
C ARG A 46 7.68 4.49 -7.83
N LEU A 47 6.46 4.12 -7.50
CA LEU A 47 5.81 4.49 -6.23
C LEU A 47 6.62 4.02 -5.02
N TRP A 48 7.10 2.77 -5.05
CA TRP A 48 7.98 2.25 -4.00
C TRP A 48 9.30 3.02 -3.93
N ARG A 49 9.99 3.20 -5.06
CA ARG A 49 11.32 3.82 -5.10
C ARG A 49 11.30 5.28 -4.67
N GLU A 50 10.31 6.03 -5.14
CA GLU A 50 10.18 7.47 -4.88
C GLU A 50 9.40 7.77 -3.59
N MET A 51 8.78 6.77 -2.97
CA MET A 51 7.87 6.90 -1.82
C MET A 51 6.74 7.90 -2.07
N GLU A 52 6.09 7.77 -3.23
CA GLU A 52 5.00 8.64 -3.66
C GLU A 52 3.66 7.87 -3.67
N PRO A 53 2.52 8.56 -3.48
CA PRO A 53 1.21 7.97 -3.71
C PRO A 53 0.94 7.79 -5.21
N PRO A 54 0.04 6.86 -5.59
CA PRO A 54 -0.46 6.81 -6.97
C PRO A 54 -1.17 8.12 -7.31
N ASN A 55 -0.99 8.61 -8.55
CA ASN A 55 -1.65 9.83 -9.02
C ASN A 55 -3.14 9.57 -9.30
N ARG A 56 -3.94 9.46 -8.24
CA ARG A 56 -5.38 9.19 -8.29
C ARG A 56 -6.10 10.05 -7.25
N PRO A 57 -7.33 10.54 -7.53
CA PRO A 57 -8.08 11.39 -6.60
C PRO A 57 -8.30 10.75 -5.22
N ASP A 58 -8.46 9.43 -5.17
CA ASP A 58 -8.71 8.68 -3.93
C ASP A 58 -7.46 8.50 -3.05
N PHE A 59 -6.29 8.85 -3.56
CA PHE A 59 -4.99 8.67 -2.90
C PHE A 59 -4.20 9.99 -2.87
N PRO A 60 -4.62 10.98 -2.06
CA PRO A 60 -3.97 12.29 -2.01
C PRO A 60 -2.54 12.27 -1.43
N GLY A 61 -2.12 11.15 -0.85
CA GLY A 61 -0.82 11.00 -0.18
C GLY A 61 -0.69 11.82 1.09
N ASP A 62 0.57 12.09 1.48
CA ASP A 62 0.90 12.96 2.60
C ASP A 62 1.20 14.39 2.10
N PRO A 63 0.25 15.34 2.19
CA PRO A 63 0.45 16.71 1.69
C PRO A 63 1.55 17.48 2.43
N ARG A 64 2.04 16.96 3.57
CA ARG A 64 3.14 17.56 4.34
C ARG A 64 4.52 17.13 3.84
N GLY A 65 4.59 16.07 3.01
CA GLY A 65 5.85 15.45 2.60
C GLY A 65 6.66 14.85 3.76
N TRP A 66 6.03 14.64 4.91
CA TRP A 66 6.70 14.23 6.14
C TRP A 66 7.21 12.80 6.04
N GLU A 67 6.40 11.88 5.52
CA GLU A 67 6.77 10.46 5.40
C GLU A 67 8.01 10.29 4.52
N LYS A 68 8.04 10.95 3.35
CA LYS A 68 9.17 10.91 2.43
C LYS A 68 10.46 11.48 3.04
N ALA A 69 10.35 12.58 3.79
CA ALA A 69 11.49 13.24 4.42
C ALA A 69 12.04 12.49 5.65
N ASN A 70 11.19 11.77 6.38
CA ASN A 70 11.55 11.22 7.70
C ASN A 70 11.65 9.68 7.76
N ASN A 71 11.20 8.94 6.75
CA ASN A 71 11.24 7.48 6.76
C ASN A 71 12.62 6.88 6.41
N GLY A 72 13.61 7.70 6.05
CA GLY A 72 14.98 7.22 5.78
C GLY A 72 15.16 6.46 4.46
N GLY A 73 14.22 6.59 3.53
CA GLY A 73 14.28 5.97 2.20
C GLY A 73 13.28 4.83 1.98
N PRO A 74 13.22 4.27 0.76
CA PRO A 74 12.27 3.22 0.42
C PRO A 74 12.55 1.94 1.23
N ALA A 75 11.50 1.15 1.46
CA ALA A 75 11.62 -0.09 2.22
C ALA A 75 12.62 -1.06 1.56
N LYS A 76 13.52 -1.65 2.36
CA LYS A 76 14.46 -2.68 1.89
C LYS A 76 13.70 -3.97 1.61
N LEU A 77 13.75 -4.43 0.37
CA LEU A 77 12.99 -5.61 -0.05
C LEU A 77 13.78 -6.90 0.18
N SER A 78 13.07 -7.93 0.67
CA SER A 78 13.54 -9.31 0.62
C SER A 78 13.49 -9.85 -0.81
N PRO A 79 14.10 -11.02 -1.11
CA PRO A 79 13.97 -11.65 -2.42
C PRO A 79 12.51 -11.84 -2.86
N LEU A 80 11.63 -12.26 -1.93
CA LEU A 80 10.20 -12.36 -2.19
C LEU A 80 9.57 -10.98 -2.44
N GLY A 81 9.93 -9.97 -1.66
CA GLY A 81 9.43 -8.60 -1.84
C GLY A 81 9.79 -8.01 -3.20
N ARG A 82 10.97 -8.33 -3.74
CA ARG A 82 11.38 -7.93 -5.08
C ARG A 82 10.51 -8.55 -6.17
N LYS A 83 10.22 -9.86 -6.07
CA LYS A 83 9.30 -10.56 -6.99
C LYS A 83 7.87 -10.01 -6.91
N LEU A 84 7.34 -9.84 -5.70
CA LEU A 84 5.99 -9.29 -5.48
C LEU A 84 5.85 -7.85 -6.02
N LEU A 85 6.90 -7.02 -5.88
CA LEU A 85 6.89 -5.68 -6.44
C LEU A 85 6.98 -5.69 -7.98
N GLY A 86 7.62 -6.70 -8.54
CA GLY A 86 7.92 -6.84 -9.96
C GLY A 86 9.32 -6.34 -10.35
N LEU A 87 10.26 -6.22 -9.40
CA LEU A 87 11.65 -5.92 -9.74
C LEU A 87 12.36 -7.11 -10.39
N ASP A 88 12.04 -8.31 -9.92
CA ASP A 88 12.52 -9.58 -10.45
C ASP A 88 11.33 -10.40 -10.95
N ASP A 89 11.53 -11.19 -12.00
CA ASP A 89 10.52 -12.14 -12.47
C ASP A 89 10.40 -13.35 -11.51
N TRP A 90 9.30 -14.10 -11.63
CA TRP A 90 9.03 -15.28 -10.79
C TRP A 90 10.01 -16.43 -11.04
#